data_AF-A0A0R2DNH8-F1
#
_entry.id   AF-A0A0R2DNH8-F1
#
_cell.length_a   1.000
_cell.length_b   1.000
_cell.length_c   1.000
_cell.angle_alpha   90.00
_cell.angle_beta   90.00
_cell.angle_gamma   90.00
#
_symmetry.space_group_name_H-M   'P 1'
#
loop_
_entity.id
_entity.type
_entity.pdbx_description
1 polymer ?
#
loop_
_entity_poly.entity_id
_entity_poly.type
_entity_poly.pdbx_seq_one_letter_code
_entity_poly.pdbx_strand_id
1 'polypeptide(L)'
;MSKLALEEQIQEAVTAEVFDYLKPYLQRMVREYILLDRNQAFESLSVSRAFFDKNIKNKPQVKLAERKFPESDKVFYEPTELKKAILSLTKF
;
A
#
# COMPACT_ATOMS: atom_id res chain seq x y z
N MET A 1 -18.12 14.24 -40.77
CA MET A 1 -17.38 14.56 -39.54
C MET A 1 -16.09 15.26 -39.94
N SER A 2 -15.71 16.31 -39.22
CA SER A 2 -14.41 16.97 -39.44
C SER A 2 -13.29 16.06 -38.91
N LYS A 3 -12.08 16.19 -39.46
CA LYS A 3 -10.90 15.43 -39.03
C LYS A 3 -10.65 15.55 -37.52
N LEU A 4 -10.84 16.75 -36.97
CA LEU A 4 -10.70 17.04 -35.53
C LEU A 4 -11.70 16.26 -34.67
N ALA A 5 -12.96 16.16 -35.10
CA ALA A 5 -13.98 15.41 -34.37
C ALA A 5 -13.71 13.90 -34.35
N LEU A 6 -13.06 13.38 -35.40
CA LEU A 6 -12.65 11.97 -35.46
C LEU A 6 -11.43 11.70 -34.56
N GLU A 7 -10.49 12.64 -34.50
CA GLU A 7 -9.31 12.55 -33.64
C GLU A 7 -9.70 12.58 -32.15
N GLU A 8 -10.63 13.45 -31.75
CA GLU A 8 -11.17 13.47 -30.38
C GLU A 8 -11.87 12.15 -30.00
N GLN A 9 -12.72 11.60 -30.88
CA GLN A 9 -13.39 10.32 -30.62
C GLN A 9 -12.40 9.15 -30.50
N ILE A 10 -11.36 9.13 -31.32
CA ILE A 10 -10.31 8.11 -31.23
C ILE A 10 -9.56 8.25 -29.91
N GLN A 11 -9.27 9.47 -29.48
CA GLN A 11 -8.55 9.72 -28.23
C GLN A 11 -9.37 9.33 -27.01
N GLU A 12 -10.68 9.59 -27.00
CA GLU A 12 -11.59 9.11 -25.95
C GLU A 12 -11.65 7.58 -25.89
N ALA A 13 -11.78 6.92 -27.04
CA ALA A 13 -11.82 5.46 -27.11
C ALA A 13 -10.52 4.81 -26.61
N VAL A 14 -9.36 5.31 -27.06
CA VAL A 14 -8.05 4.84 -26.61
C VAL A 14 -7.87 5.08 -25.12
N THR A 15 -8.30 6.23 -24.60
CA THR A 15 -8.18 6.55 -23.17
C THR A 15 -9.03 5.60 -22.31
N ALA A 16 -10.26 5.29 -22.76
CA ALA A 16 -11.14 4.34 -22.07
C ALA A 16 -10.55 2.92 -22.05
N GLU A 17 -10.02 2.46 -23.19
CA GLU A 17 -9.43 1.13 -23.31
C GLU A 17 -8.15 0.98 -22.48
N VAL A 18 -7.30 2.02 -22.47
CA VAL A 18 -6.13 2.11 -21.60
C VAL A 18 -6.53 2.09 -20.13
N PHE A 19 -7.59 2.80 -19.74
CA PHE A 19 -8.07 2.83 -18.36
C PHE A 19 -8.58 1.45 -17.91
N ASP A 20 -9.38 0.78 -18.73
CA ASP A 20 -9.90 -0.56 -18.45
C ASP A 20 -8.79 -1.62 -18.41
N TYR A 21 -7.78 -1.48 -19.27
CA TYR A 21 -6.60 -2.34 -19.25
C TYR A 21 -5.75 -2.13 -18.00
N LEU A 22 -5.53 -0.86 -17.58
CA LEU A 22 -4.70 -0.53 -16.43
C LEU A 22 -5.40 -0.77 -15.09
N LYS A 23 -6.72 -0.67 -15.02
CA LYS A 23 -7.49 -0.75 -13.77
C LYS A 23 -7.25 -2.03 -12.95
N PRO A 24 -7.19 -3.24 -13.51
CA PRO A 24 -6.85 -4.46 -12.77
C PRO A 24 -5.40 -4.44 -12.24
N TYR A 25 -4.46 -3.90 -13.03
CA TYR A 25 -3.07 -3.73 -12.59
C TYR A 25 -2.96 -2.68 -11.49
N LEU A 26 -3.74 -1.61 -11.58
CA LEU A 26 -3.83 -0.59 -10.55
C LEU A 26 -4.44 -1.17 -9.27
N GLN A 27 -5.49 -1.97 -9.35
CA GLN A 27 -6.08 -2.67 -8.20
C GLN A 27 -5.12 -3.69 -7.58
N ARG A 28 -4.35 -4.41 -8.42
CA ARG A 28 -3.30 -5.33 -7.96
C ARG A 28 -2.16 -4.56 -7.30
N MET A 29 -1.71 -3.45 -7.89
CA MET A 29 -0.71 -2.57 -7.30
C MET A 29 -1.23 -1.92 -6.01
N VAL A 30 -2.48 -1.51 -5.95
CA VAL A 30 -3.10 -0.97 -4.73
C VAL A 30 -3.17 -2.06 -3.65
N ARG A 31 -3.47 -3.32 -4.00
CA ARG A 31 -3.43 -4.46 -3.06
C ARG A 31 -2.01 -4.84 -2.62
N GLU A 32 -1.03 -4.80 -3.51
CA GLU A 32 0.36 -5.20 -3.25
C GLU A 32 1.21 -4.06 -2.65
N TYR A 33 0.84 -2.79 -2.87
CA TYR A 33 1.65 -1.60 -2.56
C TYR A 33 0.98 -0.54 -1.68
N ILE A 34 -0.23 -0.75 -1.11
CA ILE A 34 -0.62 0.05 0.07
C ILE A 34 0.23 -0.46 1.23
N LEU A 35 1.47 0.02 1.28
CA LEU A 35 2.28 -0.09 2.46
C LEU A 35 1.69 0.85 3.51
N LEU A 36 1.47 0.31 4.70
CA LEU A 36 1.00 1.09 5.83
C LEU A 36 2.16 1.92 6.33
N ASP A 37 2.00 3.24 6.35
CA ASP A 37 2.90 4.03 7.18
C ASP A 37 2.64 3.72 8.66
N ARG A 38 3.51 4.23 9.55
CA ARG A 38 3.36 3.97 10.99
C ARG A 38 2.02 4.44 11.56
N ASN A 39 1.36 5.43 10.97
CA ASN A 39 0.05 5.88 11.43
C ASN A 39 -1.02 4.86 11.07
N GLN A 40 -1.03 4.42 9.82
CA GLN A 40 -1.95 3.42 9.32
C GLN A 40 -1.70 2.05 9.95
N ALA A 41 -0.47 1.74 10.35
CA ALA A 41 -0.10 0.48 10.98
C ALA A 41 -0.80 0.26 12.34
N PHE A 42 -0.85 1.27 13.22
CA PHE A 42 -1.52 1.10 14.51
C PHE A 42 -3.05 1.05 14.36
N GLU A 43 -3.61 1.80 13.39
CA GLU A 43 -5.04 1.79 13.08
C GLU A 43 -5.48 0.43 12.55
N SER A 44 -4.71 -0.14 11.61
CA SER A 44 -4.93 -1.47 11.05
C SER A 44 -4.93 -2.56 12.13
N LEU A 45 -4.15 -2.37 13.19
CA LEU A 45 -4.05 -3.30 14.32
C LEU A 45 -5.08 -3.01 15.43
N SER A 46 -5.91 -1.98 15.29
CA SER A 46 -6.89 -1.55 16.30
C SER A 46 -6.28 -1.29 17.67
N VAL A 47 -5.06 -0.74 17.72
CA VAL A 47 -4.36 -0.38 18.96
C VAL A 47 -4.07 1.12 19.01
N SER A 48 -3.86 1.65 20.22
CA SER A 48 -3.42 3.04 20.35
C SER A 48 -1.99 3.21 19.83
N ARG A 49 -1.69 4.38 19.28
CA ARG A 49 -0.34 4.75 18.83
C ARG A 49 0.71 4.58 19.93
N ALA A 50 0.38 5.00 21.16
CA ALA A 50 1.26 4.87 22.31
C ALA A 50 1.57 3.40 22.62
N PHE A 51 0.57 2.51 22.50
CA PHE A 51 0.78 1.08 22.70
C PHE A 51 1.67 0.47 21.62
N PHE A 52 1.41 0.81 20.34
CA PHE A 52 2.23 0.35 19.22
C PHE A 52 3.69 0.78 19.40
N ASP A 53 3.91 2.02 19.78
CA ASP A 53 5.25 2.61 19.92
C ASP A 53 6.06 2.02 21.07
N LYS A 54 5.40 1.71 22.19
CA LYS A 54 6.05 1.15 23.37
C LYS A 54 6.27 -0.35 23.24
N ASN A 55 5.31 -1.08 22.67
CA ASN A 55 5.25 -2.54 22.79
C ASN A 55 5.48 -3.30 21.49
N ILE A 56 5.26 -2.68 20.32
CA ILE A 56 5.23 -3.39 19.03
C ILE A 56 6.40 -2.96 18.12
N LYS A 57 6.55 -1.67 17.82
CA LYS A 57 7.47 -1.19 16.76
C LYS A 57 8.91 -1.69 16.90
N ASN A 58 9.40 -1.81 18.13
CA ASN A 58 10.79 -2.14 18.41
C ASN A 58 11.05 -3.65 18.53
N LYS A 59 10.03 -4.48 18.35
CA LYS A 59 10.19 -5.93 18.37
C LYS A 59 10.99 -6.38 17.14
N PRO A 60 11.96 -7.30 17.28
CA PRO A 60 12.81 -7.74 16.17
C PRO A 60 12.02 -8.18 14.93
N GLN A 61 10.93 -8.93 15.13
CA GLN A 61 10.06 -9.42 14.07
C GLN A 61 9.41 -8.29 13.28
N VAL A 62 8.98 -7.22 13.99
CA VAL A 62 8.36 -6.05 13.37
C VAL A 62 9.39 -5.20 12.63
N LYS A 63 10.60 -5.06 13.19
CA LYS A 63 11.72 -4.39 12.52
C LYS A 63 12.13 -5.07 11.21
N LEU A 64 12.06 -6.40 11.13
CA LEU A 64 12.35 -7.14 9.90
C LEU A 64 11.30 -6.91 8.81
N ALA A 65 10.08 -6.52 9.18
CA ALA A 65 9.00 -6.19 8.25
C ALA A 65 9.02 -4.72 7.80
N GLU A 66 9.95 -3.89 8.31
CA GLU A 66 10.08 -2.49 7.91
C GLU A 66 10.61 -2.35 6.48
N ARG A 67 9.93 -1.51 5.68
CA ARG A 67 10.36 -1.06 4.37
C ARG A 67 10.77 0.41 4.47
N LYS A 68 12.02 0.71 4.11
CA LYS A 68 12.55 2.07 4.00
C LYS A 68 12.91 2.33 2.55
N PHE A 69 12.50 3.49 2.05
CA PHE A 69 12.80 3.92 0.69
C PHE A 69 13.92 4.97 0.74
N PRO A 70 14.90 4.94 -0.15
CA PRO A 70 15.98 5.93 -0.19
C PRO A 70 15.48 7.38 -0.26
N GLU A 71 14.31 7.60 -0.86
CA GLU A 71 13.71 8.91 -1.11
C GLU A 71 12.84 9.42 0.06
N SER A 72 12.70 8.67 1.16
CA SER A 72 11.79 9.01 2.26
C SER A 72 12.29 8.52 3.62
N ASP A 73 12.26 9.40 4.62
CA ASP A 73 12.56 9.06 6.02
C ASP A 73 11.43 8.25 6.70
N LYS A 74 10.31 8.03 6.01
CA LYS A 74 9.19 7.28 6.55
C LYS A 74 9.46 5.78 6.54
N VAL A 75 8.95 5.11 7.58
CA VAL A 75 8.91 3.66 7.65
C VAL A 75 7.55 3.19 7.19
N PHE A 76 7.58 2.19 6.33
CA PHE A 76 6.41 1.56 5.74
C PHE A 76 6.38 0.07 6.09
N TYR A 77 5.19 -0.51 6.07
CA TYR A 77 4.98 -1.92 6.36
C TYR A 77 4.07 -2.53 5.30
N GLU A 78 4.42 -3.70 4.81
CA GLU A 78 3.45 -4.50 4.05
C GLU A 78 2.41 -5.06 5.04
N PRO A 79 1.10 -4.88 4.81
CA PRO A 79 0.06 -5.32 5.74
C PRO A 79 0.18 -6.80 6.14
N THR A 80 0.42 -7.68 5.18
CA THR A 80 0.50 -9.13 5.40
C THR A 80 1.70 -9.50 6.26
N GLU A 81 2.88 -8.94 5.95
CA GLU A 81 4.12 -9.20 6.70
C GLU A 81 4.06 -8.61 8.11
N LEU A 82 3.49 -7.42 8.28
CA LEU A 82 3.26 -6.83 9.60
C LEU A 82 2.37 -7.73 10.46
N LYS A 83 1.28 -8.26 9.89
CA LYS A 83 0.38 -9.18 10.59
C LYS A 83 1.10 -10.46 11.00
N LYS A 84 1.88 -11.08 10.11
CA LYS A 84 2.67 -12.29 10.41
C LYS A 84 3.69 -12.01 11.52
N ALA A 85 4.42 -10.90 11.42
CA ALA A 85 5.40 -10.49 12.42
C ALA A 85 4.76 -10.37 13.80
N ILE A 86 3.57 -9.74 13.89
CA ILE A 86 2.86 -9.59 15.15
C ILE A 86 2.34 -10.92 15.68
N LEU A 87 1.74 -11.76 14.84
CA LEU A 87 1.28 -13.09 15.26
C LEU A 87 2.41 -13.97 15.78
N SER A 88 3.63 -13.80 15.26
CA SER A 88 4.81 -14.51 15.77
C SER A 88 5.30 -14.02 17.14
N LEU A 89 4.82 -12.87 17.63
CA LEU A 89 5.10 -12.39 18.99
C LEU A 89 4.27 -13.14 20.02
N THR A 90 3.06 -13.55 19.65
CA THR A 90 2.16 -14.34 20.47
C THR A 90 2.49 -15.82 20.30
N LYS A 91 3.28 -16.38 21.23
CA LYS A 91 3.35 -17.84 21.40
C LYS A 91 1.97 -18.34 21.82
N PHE A 92 1.38 -19.22 21.03
CA PHE A 92 0.33 -20.13 21.48
C PHE A 92 0.99 -21.38 22.07
#